data_AF-A0A947DWM0-F1
#
_entry.id   AF-A0A947DWM0-F1
#
_cell.length_a   1.000
_cell.length_b   1.000
_cell.length_c   1.000
_cell.angle_alpha   90.00
_cell.angle_beta   90.00
_cell.angle_gamma   90.00
#
_symmetry.space_group_name_H-M   'P 1'
#
loop_
_entity.id
_entity.type
_entity.pdbx_description
1 polymer ?
#
loop_
_entity_poly.entity_id
_entity_poly.type
_entity_poly.pdbx_seq_one_letter_code
_entity_poly.pdbx_strand_id
1 'polypeptide(L)'
;MRRLPASLLRRHFLLAGLTGLASWPHPALALPAKALVFPRDRGAHPDFRTEWWYITGQASTTDSGARSFGFQLTFFRARVEATQAMTSKFAAKQLLFAHAAITDVAGRKLWHDQRIARAGFGVAEASEQDMAVTLRDWSLKAQGSTYTAELAAADFALKLQFEETQNVLLQGKQGLSRKGPEEKQASYYYSQPQLATRGSLQLQGKTFDVTGKSWLDHEWSQELLHPSAVGWDWIGMNLADGSALTAFRLRDKDGSTVWDGGSFRSAQGALTIFSRGDVVFKPVRRWKSPLTQASYPVEWAVRTPAGSYTVRAVLDNQELDSRQSTGAIYWEGLSALIGSNGKPVGSGYLEMTGYAQALRL
;
A
#
# COMPACT_ATOMS: atom_id res chain seq x y z
N MET A 1 80.72 -23.64 18.53
CA MET A 1 81.21 -23.14 17.22
C MET A 1 80.02 -22.82 16.34
N ARG A 2 80.11 -21.69 15.62
CA ARG A 2 79.10 -21.13 14.72
C ARG A 2 78.67 -22.10 13.61
N ARG A 3 77.38 -22.06 13.24
CA ARG A 3 76.89 -21.93 11.85
C ARG A 3 75.35 -21.76 11.85
N LEU A 4 74.89 -20.61 11.35
CA LEU A 4 73.56 -20.32 10.78
C LEU A 4 73.75 -20.25 9.24
N PRO A 5 72.71 -20.17 8.38
CA PRO A 5 71.27 -20.46 8.52
C PRO A 5 70.70 -21.30 7.34
N ALA A 6 69.45 -21.78 7.43
CA ALA A 6 68.63 -22.10 6.24
C ALA A 6 67.12 -22.00 6.51
N SER A 7 66.49 -21.09 5.77
CA SER A 7 65.08 -21.00 5.34
C SER A 7 63.93 -21.17 6.36
N LEU A 8 63.37 -20.03 6.74
CA LEU A 8 61.96 -19.87 7.15
C LEU A 8 61.03 -20.14 5.96
N LEU A 9 60.34 -21.27 5.97
CA LEU A 9 59.28 -21.58 5.00
C LEU A 9 57.97 -20.91 5.41
N ARG A 10 57.63 -19.87 4.64
CA ARG A 10 56.35 -19.19 4.56
C ARG A 10 55.21 -20.20 4.35
N ARG A 11 54.20 -20.21 5.23
CA ARG A 11 52.82 -20.58 4.86
C ARG A 11 51.96 -19.33 4.91
N HIS A 12 51.91 -18.62 3.78
CA HIS A 12 50.86 -17.65 3.49
C HIS A 12 49.63 -18.46 3.05
N PHE A 13 48.61 -18.53 3.88
CA PHE A 13 47.28 -18.91 3.39
C PHE A 13 46.75 -17.75 2.55
N LEU A 14 46.61 -18.01 1.24
CA LEU A 14 45.92 -17.15 0.30
C LEU A 14 44.43 -17.07 0.71
N LEU A 15 44.04 -15.95 1.32
CA LEU A 15 42.69 -15.43 1.18
C LEU A 15 42.56 -14.91 -0.25
N ALA A 16 41.90 -15.69 -1.12
CA ALA A 16 41.53 -15.24 -2.45
C ALA A 16 40.12 -15.74 -2.80
N GLY A 17 39.19 -14.78 -2.93
CA GLY A 17 38.17 -14.82 -3.96
C GLY A 17 36.87 -15.57 -3.66
N LEU A 18 35.97 -14.94 -2.89
CA LEU A 18 34.54 -14.97 -3.21
C LEU A 18 34.01 -13.53 -3.17
N THR A 19 34.55 -12.72 -4.08
CA THR A 19 33.98 -11.44 -4.48
C THR A 19 32.67 -11.70 -5.21
N GLY A 20 31.56 -11.23 -4.63
CA GLY A 20 30.36 -10.76 -5.31
C GLY A 20 29.82 -11.62 -6.46
N LEU A 21 28.90 -12.54 -6.14
CA LEU A 21 27.76 -12.76 -7.03
C LEU A 21 26.83 -11.56 -6.84
N ALA A 22 27.18 -10.44 -7.47
CA ALA A 22 26.20 -9.42 -7.79
C ALA A 22 25.20 -10.07 -8.72
N SER A 23 24.03 -10.45 -8.20
CA SER A 23 22.88 -10.76 -9.03
C SER A 23 22.58 -9.50 -9.84
N TRP A 24 22.98 -9.48 -11.12
CA TRP A 24 22.52 -8.43 -12.01
C TRP A 24 20.99 -8.44 -11.98
N PRO A 25 20.33 -7.34 -11.60
CA PRO A 25 18.89 -7.28 -11.73
C PRO A 25 18.58 -7.44 -13.22
N HIS A 26 17.88 -8.50 -13.60
CA HIS A 26 17.32 -8.56 -14.94
C HIS A 26 16.48 -7.30 -15.15
N PRO A 27 16.75 -6.50 -16.20
CA PRO A 27 16.02 -5.27 -16.45
C PRO A 27 14.55 -5.62 -16.64
N ALA A 28 13.66 -4.95 -15.91
CA ALA A 28 12.23 -5.11 -16.15
C ALA A 28 11.91 -4.59 -17.55
N LEU A 29 11.14 -5.36 -18.31
CA LEU A 29 10.61 -4.94 -19.59
C LEU A 29 9.36 -4.08 -19.39
N ALA A 30 9.02 -3.27 -20.40
CA ALA A 30 7.73 -2.59 -20.45
C ALA A 30 6.59 -3.61 -20.32
N LEU A 31 5.60 -3.31 -19.48
CA LEU A 31 4.43 -4.16 -19.36
C LEU A 31 3.55 -3.97 -20.60
N PRO A 32 3.12 -5.06 -21.27
CA PRO A 32 2.27 -4.94 -22.44
C PRO A 32 0.87 -4.44 -22.04
N ALA A 33 0.19 -3.76 -22.95
CA ALA A 33 -1.24 -3.51 -22.76
C ALA A 33 -1.98 -4.87 -22.70
N LYS A 34 -2.77 -5.07 -21.65
CA LYS A 34 -3.56 -6.28 -21.42
C LYS A 34 -4.94 -5.87 -20.92
N ALA A 35 -5.98 -6.47 -21.47
CA ALA A 35 -7.33 -6.35 -20.91
C ALA A 35 -7.40 -7.12 -19.59
N LEU A 36 -7.79 -6.44 -18.51
CA LEU A 36 -8.01 -7.11 -17.24
C LEU A 36 -9.31 -7.94 -17.28
N VAL A 37 -9.27 -9.14 -16.73
CA VAL A 37 -10.35 -10.14 -16.76
C VAL A 37 -10.79 -10.47 -15.34
N PHE A 38 -12.05 -10.18 -15.03
CA PHE A 38 -12.64 -10.45 -13.71
C PHE A 38 -13.52 -11.71 -13.77
N PRO A 39 -13.50 -12.60 -12.75
CA PRO A 39 -12.88 -12.42 -11.43
C PRO A 39 -11.38 -12.79 -11.34
N ARG A 40 -10.78 -13.35 -12.40
CA ARG A 40 -9.39 -13.85 -12.37
C ARG A 40 -8.38 -12.82 -11.87
N ASP A 41 -8.42 -11.60 -12.39
CA ASP A 41 -7.48 -10.53 -12.04
C ASP A 41 -7.76 -9.89 -10.67
N ARG A 42 -8.74 -10.39 -9.91
CA ARG A 42 -8.85 -10.13 -8.47
C ARG A 42 -7.87 -10.98 -7.65
N GLY A 43 -7.45 -12.12 -8.21
CA GLY A 43 -6.49 -13.02 -7.62
C GLY A 43 -5.05 -12.58 -7.83
N ALA A 44 -4.14 -13.43 -7.35
CA ALA A 44 -2.71 -13.23 -7.35
C ALA A 44 -2.07 -13.42 -8.74
N HIS A 45 -1.03 -12.64 -8.99
CA HIS A 45 -0.19 -12.65 -10.18
C HIS A 45 1.26 -13.01 -9.84
N PRO A 46 1.57 -14.26 -9.44
CA PRO A 46 2.86 -14.64 -8.84
C PRO A 46 4.11 -14.40 -9.70
N ASP A 47 3.94 -14.22 -11.01
CA ASP A 47 5.00 -13.87 -11.96
C ASP A 47 5.49 -12.42 -11.82
N PHE A 48 4.75 -11.59 -11.09
CA PHE A 48 5.12 -10.19 -10.82
C PHE A 48 5.88 -10.09 -9.51
N ARG A 49 6.91 -9.23 -9.51
CA ARG A 49 7.76 -9.01 -8.35
C ARG A 49 7.01 -8.49 -7.12
N THR A 50 5.99 -7.66 -7.34
CA THR A 50 5.24 -6.98 -6.26
C THR A 50 3.75 -7.01 -6.57
N GLU A 51 2.92 -7.20 -5.54
CA GLU A 51 1.47 -7.13 -5.64
C GLU A 51 0.81 -6.79 -4.31
N TRP A 52 -0.26 -5.98 -4.33
CA TRP A 52 -0.89 -5.44 -3.13
C TRP A 52 -2.41 -5.46 -3.24
N TRP A 53 -3.08 -5.91 -2.19
CA TRP A 53 -4.49 -5.68 -1.92
C TRP A 53 -4.58 -4.68 -0.77
N TYR A 54 -5.11 -3.49 -1.02
CA TYR A 54 -5.13 -2.40 -0.05
C TYR A 54 -6.55 -1.86 0.12
N ILE A 55 -7.14 -2.06 1.29
CA ILE A 55 -8.46 -1.51 1.62
C ILE A 55 -8.29 -0.40 2.65
N THR A 56 -8.87 0.76 2.34
CA THR A 56 -8.97 1.89 3.26
C THR A 56 -10.42 2.27 3.46
N GLY A 57 -10.80 2.71 4.65
CA GLY A 57 -12.19 3.04 4.90
C GLY A 57 -12.44 3.87 6.15
N GLN A 58 -13.60 4.51 6.13
CA GLN A 58 -14.18 5.18 7.29
C GLN A 58 -15.48 4.47 7.65
N ALA A 59 -15.67 4.19 8.94
CA ALA A 59 -16.91 3.65 9.45
C ALA A 59 -17.29 4.31 10.78
N SER A 60 -18.59 4.34 11.07
CA SER A 60 -19.13 4.90 12.30
C SER A 60 -20.08 3.89 12.95
N THR A 61 -20.21 3.97 14.28
CA THR A 61 -21.23 3.19 14.99
C THR A 61 -22.63 3.63 14.59
N THR A 62 -23.58 2.70 14.67
CA THR A 62 -24.99 2.93 14.31
C THR A 62 -25.85 3.46 15.47
N ASP A 63 -25.27 3.59 16.66
CA ASP A 63 -25.95 4.08 17.86
C ASP A 63 -26.01 5.62 17.94
N SER A 64 -26.79 6.13 18.89
CA SER A 64 -27.00 7.58 19.09
C SER A 64 -25.73 8.34 19.53
N GLY A 65 -24.68 7.63 19.93
CA GLY A 65 -23.36 8.15 20.29
C GLY A 65 -22.32 7.98 19.19
N ALA A 66 -22.76 7.99 17.91
CA ALA A 66 -21.98 7.71 16.70
C ALA A 66 -20.48 8.00 16.83
N ARG A 67 -19.69 6.93 16.95
CA ARG A 67 -18.24 6.97 17.11
C ARG A 67 -17.59 6.64 15.77
N SER A 68 -16.72 7.52 15.30
CA SER A 68 -16.04 7.39 14.00
C SER A 68 -14.69 6.69 14.12
N PHE A 69 -14.43 5.83 13.14
CA PHE A 69 -13.19 5.10 13.00
C PHE A 69 -12.67 5.23 11.56
N GLY A 70 -11.36 5.35 11.43
CA GLY A 70 -10.68 4.96 10.20
C GLY A 70 -10.21 3.52 10.35
N PHE A 71 -10.14 2.77 9.25
CA PHE A 71 -9.35 1.54 9.21
C PHE A 71 -8.63 1.39 7.86
N GLN A 72 -7.54 0.64 7.88
CA GLN A 72 -6.94 0.09 6.67
C GLN A 72 -6.50 -1.35 6.90
N LEU A 73 -6.45 -2.13 5.82
CA LEU A 73 -5.76 -3.40 5.77
C LEU A 73 -5.02 -3.53 4.44
N THR A 74 -3.78 -3.98 4.51
CA THR A 74 -2.91 -4.21 3.35
C THR A 74 -2.41 -5.63 3.40
N PHE A 75 -2.56 -6.35 2.30
CA PHE A 75 -1.80 -7.57 2.02
C PHE A 75 -0.83 -7.26 0.88
N PHE A 76 0.44 -7.59 1.08
CA PHE A 76 1.49 -7.41 0.08
C PHE A 76 2.13 -8.76 -0.23
N ARG A 77 2.46 -9.00 -1.50
CA ARG A 77 3.27 -10.13 -1.95
C ARG A 77 4.54 -9.62 -2.61
N ALA A 78 5.67 -10.19 -2.20
CA ALA A 78 6.95 -10.05 -2.88
C ALA A 78 7.47 -11.38 -3.40
N ARG A 79 7.90 -11.40 -4.66
CA ARG A 79 8.60 -12.53 -5.27
C ARG A 79 10.08 -12.49 -4.91
N VAL A 80 10.64 -13.60 -4.43
CA VAL A 80 12.06 -13.67 -4.06
C VAL A 80 12.85 -14.33 -5.18
N GLU A 81 13.48 -13.53 -6.04
CA GLU A 81 14.20 -13.99 -7.23
C GLU A 81 15.28 -15.03 -6.92
N ALA A 82 16.05 -14.81 -5.87
CA ALA A 82 17.19 -15.65 -5.49
C ALA A 82 16.81 -17.11 -5.16
N THR A 83 15.53 -17.39 -4.89
CA THR A 83 15.09 -18.71 -4.43
C THR A 83 14.25 -19.48 -5.46
N GLN A 84 14.04 -18.91 -6.65
CA GLN A 84 13.10 -19.47 -7.64
C GLN A 84 13.53 -20.83 -8.17
N ALA A 85 14.83 -20.98 -8.43
CA ALA A 85 15.44 -22.22 -8.89
C ALA A 85 15.62 -23.25 -7.76
N MET A 86 15.35 -22.90 -6.50
CA MET A 86 15.49 -23.83 -5.38
C MET A 86 14.36 -24.87 -5.40
N THR A 87 14.73 -26.12 -5.13
CA THR A 87 13.80 -27.26 -5.08
C THR A 87 13.18 -27.46 -3.70
N SER A 88 13.82 -26.93 -2.64
CA SER A 88 13.33 -27.07 -1.27
C SER A 88 11.93 -26.47 -1.11
N LYS A 89 11.01 -27.20 -0.49
CA LYS A 89 9.70 -26.68 -0.09
C LYS A 89 9.81 -25.53 0.92
N PHE A 90 10.94 -25.41 1.62
CA PHE A 90 11.20 -24.30 2.54
C PHE A 90 11.84 -23.07 1.87
N ALA A 91 12.16 -23.14 0.57
CA ALA A 91 12.65 -21.97 -0.15
C ALA A 91 11.56 -20.89 -0.19
N ALA A 92 11.91 -19.68 0.21
CA ALA A 92 10.99 -18.56 0.31
C ALA A 92 10.67 -17.96 -1.07
N LYS A 93 10.01 -18.69 -1.98
CA LYS A 93 9.76 -18.20 -3.36
C LYS A 93 8.87 -16.97 -3.42
N GLN A 94 7.95 -16.87 -2.47
CA GLN A 94 7.05 -15.74 -2.29
C GLN A 94 6.99 -15.41 -0.80
N LEU A 95 6.97 -14.12 -0.47
CA LEU A 95 6.71 -13.60 0.85
C LEU A 95 5.36 -12.89 0.84
N LEU A 96 4.53 -13.15 1.84
CA LEU A 96 3.31 -12.40 2.11
C LEU A 96 3.55 -11.57 3.36
N PHE A 97 3.17 -10.31 3.28
CA PHE A 97 3.18 -9.35 4.36
C PHE A 97 1.75 -8.84 4.55
N ALA A 98 1.42 -8.47 5.77
CA ALA A 98 0.21 -7.69 6.00
C ALA A 98 0.43 -6.68 7.11
N HIS A 99 -0.31 -5.59 7.04
CA HIS A 99 -0.54 -4.72 8.17
C HIS A 99 -1.97 -4.23 8.14
N ALA A 100 -2.52 -3.99 9.31
CA ALA A 100 -3.85 -3.42 9.46
C ALA A 100 -3.85 -2.43 10.60
N ALA A 101 -4.74 -1.46 10.53
CA ALA A 101 -4.87 -0.45 11.55
C ALA A 101 -6.31 0.02 11.75
N ILE A 102 -6.59 0.50 12.97
CA ILE A 102 -7.77 1.27 13.33
C ILE A 102 -7.32 2.64 13.83
N THR A 103 -7.79 3.70 13.18
CA THR A 103 -7.75 5.06 13.69
C THR A 103 -8.96 5.29 14.60
N ASP A 104 -8.77 5.23 15.91
CA ASP A 104 -9.78 5.63 16.89
C ASP A 104 -9.82 7.17 16.98
N VAL A 105 -10.79 7.79 16.31
CA VAL A 105 -10.87 9.26 16.22
C VAL A 105 -11.13 9.88 17.59
N ALA A 106 -12.01 9.27 18.39
CA ALA A 106 -12.33 9.75 19.73
C ALA A 106 -11.15 9.54 20.70
N GLY A 107 -10.51 8.37 20.64
CA GLY A 107 -9.32 8.05 21.44
C GLY A 107 -8.02 8.69 20.94
N ARG A 108 -8.06 9.35 19.78
CA ARG A 108 -6.93 10.03 19.12
C ARG A 108 -5.69 9.13 18.94
N LYS A 109 -5.90 7.86 18.58
CA LYS A 109 -4.83 6.86 18.48
C LYS A 109 -4.99 5.95 17.26
N LEU A 110 -3.88 5.70 16.57
CA LEU A 110 -3.75 4.59 15.64
C LEU A 110 -3.37 3.32 16.40
N TRP A 111 -4.15 2.28 16.22
CA TRP A 111 -3.86 0.92 16.65
C TRP A 111 -3.47 0.13 15.41
N HIS A 112 -2.34 -0.56 15.44
CA HIS A 112 -1.89 -1.29 14.27
C HIS A 112 -1.19 -2.57 14.66
N ASP A 113 -1.18 -3.52 13.72
CA ASP A 113 -0.48 -4.79 13.85
C ASP A 113 0.02 -5.21 12.47
N GLN A 114 1.00 -6.11 12.43
CA GLN A 114 1.69 -6.52 11.21
C GLN A 114 2.03 -8.01 11.22
N ARG A 115 2.09 -8.60 10.05
CA ARG A 115 2.40 -10.02 9.82
C ARG A 115 3.35 -10.17 8.65
N ILE A 116 4.16 -11.22 8.70
CA ILE A 116 4.97 -11.69 7.58
C ILE A 116 5.06 -13.21 7.65
N ALA A 117 4.96 -13.86 6.49
CA ALA A 117 5.29 -15.27 6.34
C ALA A 117 5.74 -15.59 4.91
N ARG A 118 6.46 -16.69 4.79
CA ARG A 118 6.70 -17.33 3.49
C ARG A 118 5.39 -17.96 3.01
N ALA A 119 5.11 -17.85 1.72
CA ALA A 119 3.94 -18.50 1.13
C ALA A 119 4.01 -20.03 1.26
N GLY A 120 2.84 -20.66 1.36
CA GLY A 120 2.63 -22.10 1.41
C GLY A 120 2.31 -22.64 2.81
N PHE A 121 2.19 -23.98 2.87
CA PHE A 121 1.93 -24.74 4.09
C PHE A 121 0.63 -24.37 4.82
N GLY A 122 -0.35 -23.77 4.14
CA GLY A 122 -1.57 -23.24 4.77
C GLY A 122 -1.33 -22.05 5.71
N VAL A 123 -0.09 -21.52 5.78
CA VAL A 123 0.26 -20.39 6.63
C VAL A 123 0.05 -19.07 5.89
N ALA A 124 0.40 -19.02 4.62
CA ALA A 124 0.22 -17.83 3.82
C ALA A 124 -0.08 -18.21 2.37
N GLU A 125 -1.25 -17.81 1.87
CA GLU A 125 -1.76 -18.22 0.57
C GLU A 125 -2.44 -17.04 -0.10
N ALA A 126 -2.27 -16.92 -1.42
CA ALA A 126 -3.00 -15.98 -2.25
C ALA A 126 -3.46 -16.75 -3.49
N SER A 127 -4.76 -16.90 -3.66
CA SER A 127 -5.38 -17.61 -4.79
C SER A 127 -5.07 -16.91 -6.11
N GLU A 128 -4.75 -17.68 -7.15
CA GLU A 128 -4.55 -17.16 -8.51
C GLU A 128 -5.84 -17.09 -9.33
N GLN A 129 -6.96 -17.58 -8.77
CA GLN A 129 -8.25 -17.69 -9.47
C GLN A 129 -9.23 -16.58 -9.07
N ASP A 130 -9.11 -16.09 -7.83
CA ASP A 130 -9.99 -15.12 -7.20
C ASP A 130 -9.26 -14.37 -6.08
N MET A 131 -9.90 -13.36 -5.51
CA MET A 131 -9.38 -12.68 -4.33
C MET A 131 -9.64 -13.55 -3.10
N ALA A 132 -8.70 -14.43 -2.80
CA ALA A 132 -8.63 -15.13 -1.53
C ALA A 132 -7.18 -15.09 -1.03
N VAL A 133 -6.93 -14.20 -0.07
CA VAL A 133 -5.63 -14.03 0.58
C VAL A 133 -5.77 -14.40 2.04
N THR A 134 -4.88 -15.25 2.53
CA THR A 134 -4.78 -15.65 3.94
C THR A 134 -3.33 -15.51 4.39
N LEU A 135 -3.13 -14.93 5.56
CA LEU A 135 -1.84 -14.86 6.25
C LEU A 135 -2.07 -15.16 7.72
N ARG A 136 -1.82 -16.41 8.11
CA ARG A 136 -2.14 -17.00 9.40
C ARG A 136 -3.64 -16.89 9.67
N ASP A 137 -4.00 -16.12 10.68
CA ASP A 137 -5.35 -15.84 11.15
C ASP A 137 -6.01 -14.64 10.45
N TRP A 138 -5.29 -13.96 9.54
CA TRP A 138 -5.83 -12.83 8.77
C TRP A 138 -6.26 -13.27 7.38
N SER A 139 -7.41 -12.79 6.90
CA SER A 139 -7.87 -13.10 5.55
C SER A 139 -8.67 -11.98 4.89
N LEU A 140 -8.62 -11.96 3.56
CA LEU A 140 -9.48 -11.18 2.67
C LEU A 140 -10.00 -12.11 1.57
N LYS A 141 -11.32 -12.24 1.45
CA LYS A 141 -11.96 -13.17 0.50
C LYS A 141 -13.11 -12.49 -0.25
N ALA A 142 -13.20 -12.72 -1.55
CA ALA A 142 -14.32 -12.27 -2.38
C ALA A 142 -15.31 -13.41 -2.66
N GLN A 143 -16.60 -13.09 -2.60
CA GLN A 143 -17.70 -13.93 -3.06
C GLN A 143 -18.67 -13.05 -3.85
N GLY A 144 -18.67 -13.19 -5.19
CA GLY A 144 -19.45 -12.30 -6.06
C GLY A 144 -18.98 -10.84 -5.91
N SER A 145 -19.89 -9.93 -5.56
CA SER A 145 -19.65 -8.51 -5.30
C SER A 145 -19.33 -8.18 -3.84
N THR A 146 -19.26 -9.19 -2.96
CA THR A 146 -18.96 -8.99 -1.54
C THR A 146 -17.54 -9.42 -1.21
N TYR A 147 -16.80 -8.60 -0.49
CA TYR A 147 -15.50 -8.95 0.10
C TYR A 147 -15.66 -9.08 1.61
N THR A 148 -15.06 -10.09 2.22
CA THR A 148 -15.04 -10.29 3.67
C THR A 148 -13.59 -10.28 4.16
N ALA A 149 -13.33 -9.46 5.17
CA ALA A 149 -12.03 -9.37 5.83
C ALA A 149 -12.17 -9.72 7.31
N GLU A 150 -11.32 -10.64 7.77
CA GLU A 150 -11.21 -11.03 9.18
C GLU A 150 -9.75 -10.89 9.60
N LEU A 151 -9.48 -10.02 10.58
CA LEU A 151 -8.15 -9.70 11.07
C LEU A 151 -8.20 -9.59 12.59
N ALA A 152 -7.59 -10.55 13.29
CA ALA A 152 -7.47 -10.54 14.75
C ALA A 152 -6.08 -10.06 15.17
N ALA A 153 -6.02 -9.03 16.00
CA ALA A 153 -4.81 -8.56 16.65
C ALA A 153 -4.98 -8.60 18.18
N ALA A 154 -3.90 -8.34 18.91
CA ALA A 154 -3.94 -8.37 20.37
C ALA A 154 -4.88 -7.30 20.97
N ASP A 155 -4.81 -6.06 20.44
CA ASP A 155 -5.55 -4.92 20.98
C ASP A 155 -6.80 -4.55 20.18
N PHE A 156 -6.96 -5.10 18.97
CA PHE A 156 -8.07 -4.78 18.08
C PHE A 156 -8.41 -5.96 17.15
N ALA A 157 -9.59 -5.91 16.54
CA ALA A 157 -9.96 -6.83 15.47
C ALA A 157 -10.84 -6.14 14.42
N LEU A 158 -10.74 -6.59 13.17
CA LEU A 158 -11.61 -6.20 12.07
C LEU A 158 -12.39 -7.44 11.62
N LYS A 159 -13.72 -7.36 11.61
CA LYS A 159 -14.59 -8.32 10.93
C LYS A 159 -15.55 -7.55 10.04
N LEU A 160 -15.10 -7.27 8.82
CA LEU A 160 -15.76 -6.33 7.92
C LEU A 160 -16.20 -7.02 6.63
N GLN A 161 -17.32 -6.55 6.10
CA GLN A 161 -17.83 -6.88 4.77
C GLN A 161 -17.89 -5.60 3.94
N PHE A 162 -17.46 -5.71 2.69
CA PHE A 162 -17.42 -4.63 1.71
C PHE A 162 -18.25 -5.05 0.50
N GLU A 163 -19.27 -4.28 0.16
CA GLU A 163 -20.12 -4.52 -1.00
C GLU A 163 -19.78 -3.55 -2.13
N GLU A 164 -19.59 -4.07 -3.34
CA GLU A 164 -19.45 -3.25 -4.54
C GLU A 164 -20.72 -2.44 -4.81
N THR A 165 -20.59 -1.12 -4.90
CA THR A 165 -21.70 -0.20 -5.22
C THR A 165 -21.57 0.43 -6.61
N GLN A 166 -20.44 0.21 -7.27
CA GLN A 166 -20.08 0.76 -8.56
C GLN A 166 -19.27 -0.26 -9.36
N ASN A 167 -19.15 -0.05 -10.67
CA ASN A 167 -18.23 -0.85 -11.49
C ASN A 167 -16.77 -0.62 -11.09
N VAL A 168 -15.92 -1.61 -11.37
CA VAL A 168 -14.47 -1.50 -11.21
C VAL A 168 -13.93 -0.25 -11.93
N LEU A 169 -12.97 0.42 -11.28
CA LEU A 169 -12.29 1.59 -11.83
C LEU A 169 -10.91 1.15 -12.30
N LEU A 170 -10.73 1.02 -13.62
CA LEU A 170 -9.43 0.72 -14.21
C LEU A 170 -8.55 1.98 -14.18
N GLN A 171 -7.40 1.90 -13.51
CA GLN A 171 -6.47 3.02 -13.41
C GLN A 171 -5.63 3.16 -14.69
N GLY A 172 -5.10 4.34 -14.93
CA GLY A 172 -4.27 4.61 -16.11
C GLY A 172 -5.00 4.27 -17.42
N LYS A 173 -4.26 3.74 -18.39
CA LYS A 173 -4.83 3.34 -19.69
C LYS A 173 -5.34 1.90 -19.61
N GLN A 174 -6.64 1.74 -19.35
CA GLN A 174 -7.31 0.42 -19.29
C GLN A 174 -6.67 -0.55 -18.27
N GLY A 175 -6.23 -0.04 -17.13
CA GLY A 175 -5.60 -0.82 -16.07
C GLY A 175 -4.07 -0.75 -16.11
N LEU A 176 -3.45 -0.30 -17.21
CA LEU A 176 -2.01 -0.05 -17.24
C LEU A 176 -1.72 1.36 -16.72
N SER A 177 -1.25 1.45 -15.48
CA SER A 177 -0.95 2.69 -14.77
C SER A 177 0.55 2.96 -14.73
N ARG A 178 0.98 4.08 -15.31
CA ARG A 178 2.38 4.48 -15.33
C ARG A 178 2.74 5.23 -14.06
N LYS A 179 3.92 4.91 -13.51
CA LYS A 179 4.46 5.49 -12.27
C LYS A 179 5.90 5.97 -12.41
N GLY A 180 6.39 6.16 -13.63
CA GLY A 180 7.72 6.70 -13.87
C GLY A 180 8.00 7.07 -15.32
N PRO A 181 9.11 7.80 -15.57
CA PRO A 181 9.49 8.28 -16.90
C PRO A 181 9.89 7.19 -17.89
N GLU A 182 10.18 5.96 -17.44
CA GLU A 182 10.44 4.82 -18.32
C GLU A 182 9.18 3.96 -18.49
N GLU A 183 9.02 3.28 -19.63
CA GLU A 183 7.81 2.48 -19.89
C GLU A 183 7.66 1.26 -18.98
N LYS A 184 8.79 0.71 -18.50
CA LYS A 184 8.84 -0.39 -17.52
C LYS A 184 8.33 0.00 -16.13
N GLN A 185 8.26 1.30 -15.84
CA GLN A 185 7.77 1.83 -14.56
C GLN A 185 6.26 1.98 -14.63
N ALA A 186 5.59 0.84 -14.69
CA ALA A 186 4.14 0.74 -14.75
C ALA A 186 3.66 -0.45 -13.93
N SER A 187 2.37 -0.41 -13.62
CA SER A 187 1.65 -1.45 -12.92
C SER A 187 0.37 -1.78 -13.67
N TYR A 188 -0.09 -3.00 -13.53
CA TYR A 188 -1.52 -3.26 -13.70
C TYR A 188 -2.22 -2.86 -12.41
N TYR A 189 -3.30 -2.08 -12.52
CA TYR A 189 -3.90 -1.41 -11.39
C TYR A 189 -5.38 -1.14 -11.63
N TYR A 190 -6.22 -1.55 -10.69
CA TYR A 190 -7.60 -1.11 -10.61
C TYR A 190 -7.98 -0.78 -9.16
N SER A 191 -9.07 -0.05 -9.03
CA SER A 191 -9.68 0.28 -7.75
C SER A 191 -11.14 -0.12 -7.72
N GLN A 192 -11.65 -0.36 -6.51
CA GLN A 192 -13.07 -0.52 -6.22
C GLN A 192 -13.46 0.56 -5.20
N PRO A 193 -13.86 1.76 -5.67
CA PRO A 193 -14.25 2.86 -4.79
C PRO A 193 -15.68 2.67 -4.27
N GLN A 194 -16.06 3.52 -3.32
CA GLN A 194 -17.42 3.64 -2.77
C GLN A 194 -17.98 2.32 -2.20
N LEU A 195 -17.12 1.38 -1.81
CA LEU A 195 -17.52 0.10 -1.21
C LEU A 195 -18.38 0.35 0.03
N ALA A 196 -19.59 -0.21 0.08
CA ALA A 196 -20.43 -0.12 1.26
C ALA A 196 -19.87 -1.05 2.34
N THR A 197 -19.49 -0.49 3.48
CA THR A 197 -18.86 -1.22 4.58
C THR A 197 -19.88 -1.52 5.66
N ARG A 198 -19.88 -2.74 6.18
CA ARG A 198 -20.60 -3.15 7.38
C ARG A 198 -19.81 -4.18 8.16
N GLY A 199 -20.12 -4.35 9.44
CA GLY A 199 -19.55 -5.43 10.25
C GLY A 199 -19.21 -4.92 11.64
N SER A 200 -18.17 -5.48 12.24
CA SER A 200 -17.74 -5.10 13.57
C SER A 200 -16.24 -4.80 13.66
N LEU A 201 -15.94 -3.83 14.51
CA LEU A 201 -14.59 -3.49 14.95
C LEU A 201 -14.49 -3.85 16.44
N GLN A 202 -13.44 -4.54 16.83
CA GLN A 202 -13.10 -4.70 18.24
C GLN A 202 -11.94 -3.78 18.59
N LEU A 203 -12.02 -3.10 19.72
CA LEU A 203 -10.93 -2.28 20.24
C LEU A 203 -10.88 -2.38 21.76
N GLN A 204 -9.74 -2.82 22.30
CA GLN A 204 -9.53 -3.02 23.73
C GLN A 204 -10.65 -3.83 24.40
N GLY A 205 -11.05 -4.94 23.77
CA GLY A 205 -12.10 -5.83 24.26
C GLY A 205 -13.54 -5.33 24.06
N LYS A 206 -13.76 -4.10 23.57
CA LYS A 206 -15.10 -3.59 23.22
C LYS A 206 -15.39 -3.81 21.75
N THR A 207 -16.59 -4.29 21.44
CA THR A 207 -17.05 -4.49 20.06
C THR A 207 -17.97 -3.35 19.65
N PHE A 208 -17.78 -2.86 18.43
CA PHE A 208 -18.53 -1.78 17.80
C PHE A 208 -19.11 -2.30 16.48
N ASP A 209 -20.43 -2.35 16.37
CA ASP A 209 -21.08 -2.58 15.08
C ASP A 209 -21.04 -1.27 14.28
N VAL A 210 -20.56 -1.36 13.03
CA VAL A 210 -20.26 -0.18 12.23
C VAL A 210 -20.79 -0.30 10.82
N THR A 211 -21.10 0.86 10.23
CA THR A 211 -21.33 1.01 8.79
C THR A 211 -20.48 2.15 8.23
N GLY A 212 -20.18 2.12 6.94
CA GLY A 212 -19.25 3.09 6.37
C GLY A 212 -19.02 2.96 4.87
N LYS A 213 -17.96 3.62 4.41
CA LYS A 213 -17.49 3.56 3.03
C LYS A 213 -16.01 3.22 2.98
N SER A 214 -15.65 2.39 1.99
CA SER A 214 -14.28 1.95 1.76
C SER A 214 -13.85 2.13 0.32
N TRP A 215 -12.56 1.96 0.11
CA TRP A 215 -11.86 1.95 -1.15
C TRP A 215 -10.93 0.73 -1.16
N LEU A 216 -10.95 -0.06 -2.23
CA LEU A 216 -9.95 -1.09 -2.48
C LEU A 216 -9.06 -0.65 -3.64
N ASP A 217 -7.76 -0.89 -3.49
CA ASP A 217 -6.78 -0.94 -4.57
C ASP A 217 -6.22 -2.34 -4.73
N HIS A 218 -6.05 -2.74 -5.99
CA HIS A 218 -5.29 -3.95 -6.35
C HIS A 218 -4.26 -3.61 -7.43
N GLU A 219 -2.98 -3.71 -7.10
CA GLU A 219 -1.86 -3.30 -7.96
C GLU A 219 -0.79 -4.39 -8.03
N TRP A 220 -0.30 -4.73 -9.23
CA TRP A 220 0.86 -5.61 -9.40
C TRP A 220 1.84 -5.12 -10.47
N SER A 221 3.14 -5.27 -10.21
CA SER A 221 4.19 -4.70 -11.06
C SER A 221 5.55 -5.41 -10.95
N GLN A 222 6.41 -5.18 -11.95
CA GLN A 222 7.80 -5.64 -11.95
C GLN A 222 8.76 -4.64 -11.30
N GLU A 223 8.44 -3.35 -11.31
CA GLU A 223 9.23 -2.32 -10.63
C GLU A 223 8.36 -1.58 -9.63
N LEU A 224 8.80 -1.49 -8.38
CA LEU A 224 8.06 -0.78 -7.34
C LEU A 224 8.09 0.74 -7.56
N LEU A 225 9.30 1.31 -7.62
CA LEU A 225 9.56 2.75 -7.78
C LEU A 225 10.70 3.00 -8.76
N HIS A 226 10.72 4.20 -9.34
CA HIS A 226 11.88 4.71 -10.06
C HIS A 226 13.10 4.77 -9.10
N PRO A 227 14.34 4.47 -9.55
CA PRO A 227 15.52 4.39 -8.67
C PRO A 227 15.87 5.68 -7.89
N SER A 228 15.49 6.85 -8.40
CA SER A 228 15.67 8.12 -7.69
C SER A 228 14.59 8.42 -6.66
N ALA A 229 13.46 7.71 -6.67
CA ALA A 229 12.35 7.95 -5.77
C ALA A 229 12.63 7.33 -4.39
N VAL A 230 12.33 8.08 -3.34
CA VAL A 230 12.48 7.66 -1.94
C VAL A 230 11.16 7.22 -1.31
N GLY A 231 10.03 7.55 -1.93
CA GLY A 231 8.69 7.18 -1.49
C GLY A 231 7.62 7.91 -2.28
N TRP A 232 6.37 7.78 -1.83
CA TRP A 232 5.21 8.40 -2.46
C TRP A 232 4.33 9.15 -1.47
N ASP A 233 3.46 9.99 -2.02
CA ASP A 233 2.24 10.46 -1.38
C ASP A 233 1.07 9.99 -2.26
N TRP A 234 0.06 9.36 -1.66
CA TRP A 234 -1.11 8.83 -2.37
C TRP A 234 -2.40 9.23 -1.65
N ILE A 235 -3.46 9.50 -2.40
CA ILE A 235 -4.81 9.66 -1.87
C ILE A 235 -5.80 8.78 -2.64
N GLY A 236 -6.76 8.22 -1.91
CA GLY A 236 -7.97 7.59 -2.45
C GLY A 236 -9.17 8.11 -1.67
N MET A 237 -10.09 8.77 -2.36
CA MET A 237 -11.14 9.59 -1.76
C MET A 237 -12.50 9.24 -2.34
N ASN A 238 -13.43 8.89 -1.45
CA ASN A 238 -14.84 8.72 -1.75
C ASN A 238 -15.55 10.06 -1.57
N LEU A 239 -16.04 10.65 -2.65
CA LEU A 239 -16.80 11.89 -2.59
C LEU A 239 -18.26 11.62 -2.20
N ALA A 240 -18.89 12.61 -1.57
CA ALA A 240 -20.25 12.52 -1.04
C ALA A 240 -21.31 12.34 -2.14
N ASP A 241 -21.06 12.85 -3.34
CA ASP A 241 -21.92 12.74 -4.52
C ASP A 241 -21.82 11.37 -5.22
N GLY A 242 -20.94 10.49 -4.75
CA GLY A 242 -20.66 9.19 -5.39
C GLY A 242 -19.47 9.21 -6.35
N SER A 243 -18.85 10.37 -6.59
CA SER A 243 -17.60 10.46 -7.36
C SER A 243 -16.42 9.79 -6.62
N ALA A 244 -15.37 9.45 -7.36
CA ALA A 244 -14.18 8.79 -6.83
C ALA A 244 -12.93 9.53 -7.34
N LEU A 245 -12.02 9.89 -6.42
CA LEU A 245 -10.76 10.56 -6.73
C LEU A 245 -9.59 9.73 -6.19
N THR A 246 -8.64 9.40 -7.05
CA THR A 246 -7.29 9.02 -6.62
C THR A 246 -6.26 9.95 -7.22
N ALA A 247 -5.21 10.24 -6.46
CA ALA A 247 -4.07 11.00 -6.95
C ALA A 247 -2.81 10.59 -6.19
N PHE A 248 -1.67 10.63 -6.86
CA PHE A 248 -0.40 10.30 -6.23
C PHE A 248 0.75 11.12 -6.81
N ARG A 249 1.85 11.13 -6.07
CA ARG A 249 3.17 11.49 -6.61
C ARG A 249 4.26 10.61 -6.02
N LEU A 250 5.26 10.32 -6.84
CA LEU A 250 6.54 9.77 -6.42
C LEU A 250 7.53 10.90 -6.19
N ARG A 251 8.26 10.87 -5.08
CA ARG A 251 9.20 11.92 -4.70
C ARG A 251 10.62 11.41 -4.70
N ASP A 252 11.56 12.25 -5.13
CA ASP A 252 12.98 12.02 -4.86
C ASP A 252 13.37 12.49 -3.45
N LYS A 253 14.66 12.32 -3.13
CA LYS A 253 15.25 12.70 -1.84
C LYS A 253 15.15 14.20 -1.52
N ASP A 254 15.10 15.04 -2.56
CA ASP A 254 15.04 16.50 -2.44
C ASP A 254 13.56 16.97 -2.33
N GLY A 255 12.62 16.03 -2.44
CA GLY A 255 11.18 16.27 -2.35
C GLY A 255 10.53 16.66 -3.68
N SER A 256 11.29 16.60 -4.78
CA SER A 256 10.77 16.90 -6.12
C SER A 256 9.96 15.73 -6.66
N THR A 257 8.93 16.06 -7.43
CA THR A 257 8.06 15.06 -8.07
C THR A 257 8.80 14.39 -9.23
N VAL A 258 9.11 13.10 -9.09
CA VAL A 258 9.63 12.26 -10.17
C VAL A 258 8.51 11.92 -11.16
N TRP A 259 7.34 11.58 -10.62
CA TRP A 259 6.15 11.23 -11.37
C TRP A 259 4.89 11.56 -10.56
N ASP A 260 3.81 11.90 -11.24
CA ASP A 260 2.50 12.14 -10.67
C ASP A 260 1.41 11.56 -11.58
N GLY A 261 0.25 11.30 -11.00
CA GLY A 261 -0.88 10.74 -11.71
C GLY A 261 -2.08 10.54 -10.81
N GLY A 262 -3.09 9.87 -11.36
CA GLY A 262 -4.35 9.60 -10.67
C GLY A 262 -5.51 9.53 -11.64
N SER A 263 -6.72 9.55 -11.08
CA SER A 263 -7.94 9.58 -11.87
C SER A 263 -9.10 10.16 -11.07
N PHE A 264 -10.11 10.65 -11.80
CA PHE A 264 -11.38 11.06 -11.25
C PHE A 264 -12.50 10.40 -12.03
N ARG A 265 -13.41 9.72 -11.33
CA ARG A 265 -14.67 9.24 -11.89
C ARG A 265 -15.82 10.04 -11.30
N SER A 266 -16.58 10.73 -12.15
CA SER A 266 -17.75 11.48 -11.70
C SER A 266 -18.88 10.53 -11.25
N ALA A 267 -19.85 11.06 -10.53
CA ALA A 267 -21.06 10.34 -10.14
C ALA A 267 -21.85 9.76 -11.34
N GLN A 268 -21.71 10.36 -12.53
CA GLN A 268 -22.30 9.88 -13.79
C GLN A 268 -21.45 8.83 -14.51
N GLY A 269 -20.29 8.47 -13.95
CA GLY A 269 -19.39 7.44 -14.48
C GLY A 269 -18.35 7.95 -15.48
N ALA A 270 -18.27 9.25 -15.75
CA ALA A 270 -17.24 9.80 -16.64
C ALA A 270 -15.87 9.70 -15.96
N LEU A 271 -14.93 8.99 -16.59
CA LEU A 271 -13.58 8.77 -16.07
C LEU A 271 -12.56 9.68 -16.77
N THR A 272 -11.84 10.45 -15.96
CA THR A 272 -10.69 11.25 -16.39
C THR A 272 -9.43 10.68 -15.78
N ILE A 273 -8.49 10.25 -16.61
CA ILE A 273 -7.15 9.82 -16.19
C ILE A 273 -6.22 11.03 -16.23
N PHE A 274 -5.44 11.23 -15.17
CA PHE A 274 -4.50 12.34 -15.07
C PHE A 274 -3.16 11.99 -15.72
N SER A 275 -2.60 12.94 -16.46
CA SER A 275 -1.28 12.84 -17.06
C SER A 275 -0.21 13.41 -16.13
N ARG A 276 1.06 13.09 -16.41
CA ARG A 276 2.19 13.69 -15.69
C ARG A 276 2.13 15.22 -15.77
N GLY A 277 2.24 15.89 -14.63
CA GLY A 277 2.19 17.35 -14.49
C GLY A 277 0.80 17.89 -14.18
N ASP A 278 -0.25 17.06 -14.26
CA ASP A 278 -1.61 17.47 -13.95
C ASP A 278 -1.86 17.58 -12.44
N VAL A 279 -1.10 16.82 -11.64
CA VAL A 279 -1.32 16.69 -10.20
C VAL A 279 -0.21 17.41 -9.42
N VAL A 280 -0.62 18.29 -8.51
CA VAL A 280 0.31 19.02 -7.62
C VAL A 280 -0.10 18.84 -6.17
N PHE A 281 0.80 18.26 -5.38
CA PHE A 281 0.72 18.22 -3.92
C PHE A 281 1.59 19.33 -3.33
N LYS A 282 0.96 20.27 -2.63
CA LYS A 282 1.65 21.34 -1.89
C LYS A 282 1.41 21.18 -0.39
N PRO A 283 2.46 20.97 0.43
CA PRO A 283 2.30 20.80 1.86
C PRO A 283 1.83 22.13 2.49
N VAL A 284 0.84 22.04 3.39
CA VAL A 284 0.26 23.19 4.11
C VAL A 284 0.65 23.15 5.58
N ARG A 285 0.47 22.00 6.24
CA ARG A 285 0.81 21.80 7.65
C ARG A 285 1.56 20.49 7.82
N ARG A 286 2.59 20.51 8.66
CA ARG A 286 3.40 19.33 8.97
C ARG A 286 3.25 18.94 10.44
N TRP A 287 3.30 17.64 10.68
CA TRP A 287 3.47 17.03 11.99
C TRP A 287 4.82 16.31 12.01
N LYS A 288 5.47 16.25 13.17
CA LYS A 288 6.73 15.51 13.35
C LYS A 288 6.48 14.37 14.32
N SER A 289 6.79 13.15 13.90
CA SER A 289 6.67 11.99 14.77
C SER A 289 7.67 12.10 15.92
N PRO A 290 7.22 11.99 17.19
CA PRO A 290 8.14 11.88 18.31
C PRO A 290 8.91 10.54 18.31
N LEU A 291 8.35 9.49 17.69
CA LEU A 291 8.91 8.14 17.69
C LEU A 291 10.01 7.96 16.65
N THR A 292 9.76 8.39 15.41
CA THR A 292 10.66 8.15 14.27
C THR A 292 11.43 9.39 13.85
N GLN A 293 11.06 10.57 14.39
CA GLN A 293 11.55 11.89 13.98
C GLN A 293 11.22 12.28 12.54
N ALA A 294 10.47 11.45 11.81
CA ALA A 294 9.98 11.77 10.48
C ALA A 294 9.00 12.94 10.53
N SER A 295 9.07 13.82 9.53
CA SER A 295 8.13 14.93 9.39
C SER A 295 7.18 14.64 8.26
N TYR A 296 5.88 14.61 8.54
CA TYR A 296 4.82 14.33 7.58
C TYR A 296 3.96 15.57 7.33
N PRO A 297 3.72 15.94 6.07
CA PRO A 297 2.65 16.88 5.73
C PRO A 297 1.28 16.22 5.95
N VAL A 298 0.62 16.58 7.05
CA VAL A 298 -0.70 16.05 7.44
C VAL A 298 -1.85 16.93 6.92
N GLU A 299 -1.51 18.02 6.25
CA GLU A 299 -2.45 18.83 5.47
C GLU A 299 -1.81 19.25 4.14
N TRP A 300 -2.55 19.05 3.06
CA TRP A 300 -2.12 19.29 1.69
C TRP A 300 -3.12 20.15 0.95
N ALA A 301 -2.62 21.06 0.12
CA ALA A 301 -3.37 21.58 -1.01
C ALA A 301 -3.04 20.69 -2.23
N VAL A 302 -4.06 20.04 -2.77
CA VAL A 302 -3.94 19.12 -3.92
C VAL A 302 -4.70 19.72 -5.11
N ARG A 303 -3.98 20.00 -6.19
CA ARG A 303 -4.57 20.44 -7.47
C ARG A 303 -4.56 19.29 -8.46
N THR A 304 -5.70 19.07 -9.12
CA THR A 304 -5.91 18.05 -10.15
C THR A 304 -6.76 18.62 -11.29
N PRO A 305 -6.91 17.91 -12.42
CA PRO A 305 -7.87 18.27 -13.47
C PRO A 305 -9.33 18.28 -12.99
N ALA A 306 -9.67 17.52 -11.94
CA ALA A 306 -11.02 17.48 -11.38
C ALA A 306 -11.32 18.66 -10.43
N GLY A 307 -10.28 19.37 -9.95
CA GLY A 307 -10.43 20.49 -9.05
C GLY A 307 -9.26 20.68 -8.10
N SER A 308 -9.38 21.68 -7.24
CA SER A 308 -8.46 21.94 -6.13
C SER A 308 -9.11 21.58 -4.80
N TYR A 309 -8.38 20.82 -3.99
CA TYR A 309 -8.86 20.28 -2.73
C TYR A 309 -7.85 20.54 -1.61
N THR A 310 -8.35 20.62 -0.38
CA THR A 310 -7.52 20.42 0.81
C THR A 310 -7.72 18.99 1.30
N VAL A 311 -6.63 18.24 1.42
CA VAL A 311 -6.62 16.93 2.08
C VAL A 311 -6.09 17.15 3.49
N ARG A 312 -6.94 16.91 4.50
CA ARG A 312 -6.59 17.15 5.91
C ARG A 312 -6.75 15.86 6.70
N ALA A 313 -5.66 15.42 7.33
CA ALA A 313 -5.66 14.30 8.25
C ALA A 313 -6.67 14.55 9.39
N VAL A 314 -7.47 13.53 9.72
CA VAL A 314 -8.40 13.58 10.86
C VAL A 314 -7.64 13.61 12.19
N LEU A 315 -6.52 12.89 12.24
CA LEU A 315 -5.54 12.93 13.33
C LEU A 315 -4.13 13.09 12.78
N ASP A 316 -3.27 13.79 13.52
CA ASP A 316 -1.88 13.99 13.12
C ASP A 316 -1.06 12.71 13.20
N ASN A 317 -1.17 11.97 14.31
CA ASN A 317 -0.45 10.72 14.51
C ASN A 317 -1.26 9.54 13.96
N GLN A 318 -1.01 9.24 12.69
CA GLN A 318 -1.46 8.02 12.02
C GLN A 318 -0.25 7.31 11.39
N GLU A 319 0.91 7.40 12.05
CA GLU A 319 2.13 6.70 11.66
C GLU A 319 2.06 5.21 12.04
N LEU A 320 2.39 4.34 11.08
CA LEU A 320 2.46 2.90 11.21
C LEU A 320 3.90 2.45 10.97
N ASP A 321 4.55 1.98 12.04
CA ASP A 321 5.88 1.38 11.96
C ASP A 321 5.77 -0.11 11.66
N SER A 322 6.06 -0.49 10.41
CA SER A 322 6.07 -1.88 9.95
C SER A 322 7.47 -2.40 9.60
N ARG A 323 8.50 -1.86 10.26
CA ARG A 323 9.90 -2.32 10.05
C ARG A 323 10.12 -3.79 10.37
N GLN A 324 9.27 -4.41 11.17
CA GLN A 324 9.37 -5.83 11.52
C GLN A 324 8.72 -6.77 10.49
N SER A 325 7.91 -6.25 9.56
CA SER A 325 7.33 -7.01 8.44
C SER A 325 7.84 -6.51 7.10
N THR A 326 7.33 -5.38 6.61
CA THR A 326 7.64 -4.82 5.28
C THR A 326 8.96 -4.05 5.26
N GLY A 327 9.57 -3.79 6.42
CA GLY A 327 10.83 -3.05 6.51
C GLY A 327 10.68 -1.54 6.38
N ALA A 328 9.45 -1.02 6.40
CA ALA A 328 9.15 0.38 6.14
C ALA A 328 8.33 1.04 7.25
N ILE A 329 8.31 2.37 7.23
CA ILE A 329 7.45 3.21 8.08
C ILE A 329 6.51 3.96 7.15
N TYR A 330 5.22 3.82 7.41
CA TYR A 330 4.15 4.43 6.65
C TYR A 330 3.47 5.49 7.51
N TRP A 331 2.85 6.47 6.89
CA TRP A 331 1.79 7.23 7.51
C TRP A 331 0.52 6.91 6.74
N GLU A 332 -0.46 6.37 7.45
CA GLU A 332 -1.63 5.65 6.92
C GLU A 332 -2.88 6.23 7.55
N GLY A 333 -3.37 7.35 7.01
CA GLY A 333 -4.29 8.18 7.76
C GLY A 333 -5.59 8.52 7.07
N LEU A 334 -6.67 8.25 7.82
CA LEU A 334 -8.00 8.78 7.54
C LEU A 334 -7.92 10.31 7.41
N SER A 335 -8.45 10.80 6.29
CA SER A 335 -8.36 12.19 5.89
C SER A 335 -9.70 12.69 5.34
N ALA A 336 -10.02 13.94 5.64
CA ALA A 336 -11.14 14.65 5.03
C ALA A 336 -10.69 15.29 3.71
N LEU A 337 -11.57 15.23 2.70
CA LEU A 337 -11.43 15.97 1.46
C LEU A 337 -12.32 17.21 1.52
N ILE A 338 -11.69 18.39 1.42
CA ILE A 338 -12.36 19.68 1.52
C ILE A 338 -12.27 20.37 0.16
N GLY A 339 -13.40 20.80 -0.38
CA GLY A 339 -13.46 21.51 -1.66
C GLY A 339 -12.91 22.93 -1.58
N SER A 340 -12.74 23.58 -2.72
CA SER A 340 -12.25 24.97 -2.83
C SER A 340 -13.13 26.00 -2.09
N ASN A 341 -14.39 25.67 -1.85
CA ASN A 341 -15.33 26.48 -1.06
C ASN A 341 -15.18 26.28 0.47
N GLY A 342 -14.19 25.51 0.92
CA GLY A 342 -13.92 25.23 2.33
C GLY A 342 -14.87 24.20 2.97
N LYS A 343 -15.78 23.58 2.20
CA LYS A 343 -16.73 22.58 2.73
C LYS A 343 -16.19 21.15 2.54
N PRO A 344 -16.46 20.22 3.46
CA PRO A 344 -16.21 18.80 3.24
C PRO A 344 -16.97 18.31 2.00
N VAL A 345 -16.28 17.61 1.11
CA VAL A 345 -16.86 17.02 -0.10
C VAL A 345 -16.67 15.50 -0.16
N GLY A 346 -15.88 14.93 0.76
CA GLY A 346 -15.63 13.50 0.84
C GLY A 346 -14.66 13.16 1.96
N SER A 347 -14.33 11.88 2.04
CA SER A 347 -13.31 11.36 2.93
C SER A 347 -12.64 10.14 2.31
N GLY A 348 -11.50 9.77 2.86
CA GLY A 348 -10.70 8.67 2.36
C GLY A 348 -9.37 8.62 3.09
N TYR A 349 -8.34 8.13 2.41
CA TYR A 349 -7.03 7.93 3.00
C TYR A 349 -5.97 8.75 2.28
N LEU A 350 -5.01 9.20 3.08
CA LEU A 350 -3.72 9.69 2.65
C LEU A 350 -2.69 8.67 3.12
N GLU A 351 -1.92 8.14 2.18
CA GLU A 351 -0.77 7.29 2.45
C GLU A 351 0.51 8.04 2.10
N MET A 352 1.51 7.95 2.96
CA MET A 352 2.82 8.57 2.76
C MET A 352 3.95 7.63 3.16
N THR A 353 4.90 7.43 2.24
CA THR A 353 6.09 6.61 2.47
C THR A 353 7.37 7.42 2.26
N GLY A 354 8.53 6.93 2.71
CA GLY A 354 9.80 7.57 2.38
C GLY A 354 10.17 8.80 3.22
N TYR A 355 9.40 9.16 4.25
CA TYR A 355 9.67 10.35 5.08
C TYR A 355 10.61 10.08 6.25
N ALA A 356 10.59 8.85 6.80
CA ALA A 356 11.53 8.41 7.84
C ALA A 356 12.84 7.88 7.22
N GLN A 357 12.69 7.04 6.19
CA GLN A 357 13.78 6.44 5.43
C GLN A 357 13.27 6.13 4.02
N ALA A 358 14.18 6.09 3.03
CA ALA A 358 13.81 5.70 1.68
C ALA A 358 13.16 4.31 1.66
N LEU A 359 12.05 4.18 0.94
CA LEU A 359 11.31 2.93 0.85
C LEU A 359 12.15 1.86 0.15
N ARG A 360 12.21 0.68 0.78
CA ARG A 360 12.83 -0.54 0.25
C ARG A 360 11.94 -1.71 0.69
N LEU A 361 11.68 -2.65 -0.20
CA LEU A 361 10.90 -3.87 0.05
C LEU A 361 11.73 -5.10 -0.28
#